data_AF-A0A2W4T282-F1
#
_entry.id   AF-A0A2W4T282-F1
#
_cell.length_a   1.000
_cell.length_b   1.000
_cell.length_c   1.000
_cell.angle_alpha   90.00
_cell.angle_beta   90.00
_cell.angle_gamma   90.00
#
_symmetry.space_group_name_H-M   'P 1'
#
loop_
_entity.id
_entity.type
_entity.pdbx_description
1 polymer ?
#
loop_
_entity_poly.entity_id
_entity_poly.type
_entity_poly.pdbx_seq_one_letter_code
_entity_poly.pdbx_strand_id
1 'polypeptide(L)' 'MSKPENDNDELRPEYDLNSLRVRKIGSGRMAFGPVVRLEPDVAEVFPDASSVNEALRFLMRITKENRPRP' A
#
# COMPACT_ATOMS: atom_id res chain seq x y z
N MET A 1 41.45 14.31 -15.96
CA MET A 1 41.48 12.86 -15.74
C MET A 1 40.14 12.32 -16.21
N SER A 2 40.05 11.82 -17.44
CA SER A 2 38.82 11.26 -18.00
C SER A 2 38.64 9.84 -17.43
N LYS A 3 37.47 9.55 -16.87
CA LYS A 3 37.13 8.22 -16.32
C LYS A 3 37.13 7.22 -17.48
N PRO A 4 37.78 6.04 -17.37
CA PRO A 4 37.73 5.05 -18.43
C PRO A 4 36.28 4.56 -18.55
N GLU A 5 35.69 4.67 -19.74
CA GLU A 5 34.49 3.95 -20.12
C GLU A 5 34.84 2.46 -20.06
N ASN A 6 34.37 1.81 -19.00
CA ASN A 6 34.63 0.42 -18.74
C ASN A 6 33.34 -0.32 -19.13
N ASP A 7 33.32 -0.93 -20.32
CA ASP A 7 32.23 -1.78 -20.85
C ASP A 7 31.99 -3.05 -19.99
N ASN A 8 32.51 -3.10 -18.76
CA ASN A 8 32.42 -4.20 -17.81
C ASN A 8 31.52 -3.88 -16.60
N ASP A 9 30.68 -2.84 -16.69
CA ASP A 9 29.62 -2.59 -15.69
C ASP A 9 28.36 -3.44 -15.94
N GLU A 10 28.40 -4.35 -16.92
CA GLU A 10 27.34 -5.34 -17.16
C GLU A 10 27.36 -6.44 -16.09
N LEU A 11 26.23 -6.62 -15.41
CA LEU A 11 26.03 -7.71 -14.47
C LEU A 11 26.08 -9.06 -15.21
N ARG A 12 26.67 -10.07 -14.58
CA ARG A 12 26.64 -11.43 -15.16
C ARG A 12 25.19 -11.91 -15.26
N PRO A 13 24.85 -12.78 -16.23
CA PRO A 13 23.48 -13.26 -16.43
C PRO A 13 22.83 -13.90 -15.20
N GLU A 14 23.63 -14.45 -14.27
CA GLU A 14 23.13 -15.04 -13.03
C GLU A 14 22.65 -14.00 -11.99
N TYR A 15 23.02 -12.73 -12.16
CA TYR A 15 22.64 -11.63 -11.26
C TYR A 15 21.53 -10.75 -11.87
N ASP A 16 20.34 -11.31 -12.06
CA ASP A 16 19.15 -10.53 -12.46
C ASP A 16 18.50 -9.82 -11.26
N LEU A 17 18.85 -8.54 -11.09
CA LEU A 17 18.26 -7.71 -10.04
C LEU A 17 16.82 -7.26 -10.34
N ASN A 18 16.34 -7.39 -11.59
CA ASN A 18 14.98 -6.95 -11.96
C ASN A 18 13.90 -7.90 -11.43
N SER A 19 14.23 -9.17 -11.22
CA SER A 19 13.33 -10.16 -10.60
C SER A 19 13.20 -10.01 -9.08
N LEU A 20 14.07 -9.22 -8.44
CA LEU A 20 14.11 -9.11 -6.98
C LEU A 20 13.01 -8.16 -6.47
N ARG A 21 12.26 -8.63 -5.47
CA ARG A 21 11.35 -7.75 -4.72
C ARG A 21 12.14 -6.87 -3.76
N VAL A 22 12.13 -5.56 -4.00
CA VAL A 22 12.74 -4.60 -3.09
C VAL A 22 11.96 -4.59 -1.77
N ARG A 23 12.63 -4.98 -0.68
CA ARG A 23 12.12 -4.86 0.68
C ARG A 23 12.97 -3.88 1.46
N LYS A 24 12.37 -2.86 2.06
CA LYS A 24 13.08 -1.96 2.97
C LYS A 24 13.44 -2.74 4.25
N ILE A 25 14.74 -2.85 4.53
CA ILE A 25 15.31 -3.49 5.72
C ILE A 25 16.02 -2.40 6.53
N GLY A 26 15.81 -2.34 7.84
CA GLY A 26 16.46 -1.36 8.72
C GLY A 26 15.67 -1.06 10.01
N SER A 27 16.37 -0.52 11.02
CA SER A 27 15.75 0.06 12.21
C SER A 27 14.97 1.32 11.84
N GLY A 28 13.79 1.53 12.46
CA GLY A 28 12.88 2.63 12.11
C GLY A 28 11.80 2.27 11.08
N ARG A 29 11.67 0.99 10.68
CA ARG A 29 10.51 0.56 9.91
C ARG A 29 9.23 0.75 10.75
N MET A 30 8.29 1.54 10.26
CA MET A 30 6.91 1.42 10.70
C MET A 30 6.33 0.21 9.97
N ALA A 31 5.88 -0.80 10.69
CA ALA A 31 5.00 -1.79 10.08
C ALA A 31 3.83 -1.02 9.46
N PHE A 32 3.46 -1.34 8.22
CA PHE A 32 2.17 -0.89 7.71
C PHE A 32 1.14 -1.30 8.77
N GLY A 33 0.33 -0.35 9.22
CA GLY A 33 -0.70 -0.60 10.22
C GLY A 33 -1.67 -1.69 9.76
N PRO A 34 -2.66 -2.07 10.59
CA PRO A 34 -3.68 -3.03 10.16
C PRO A 34 -4.30 -2.58 8.83
N VAL A 35 -4.18 -3.43 7.81
CA VAL A 35 -4.75 -3.20 6.48
C VAL A 35 -6.06 -3.96 6.38
N VAL A 36 -7.10 -3.30 5.88
CA VAL A 36 -8.39 -3.92 5.58
C VAL A 36 -8.47 -4.10 4.07
N ARG A 37 -8.72 -5.34 3.62
CA ARG A 37 -8.92 -5.63 2.20
C ARG A 37 -10.36 -5.29 1.82
N LEU A 38 -10.51 -4.45 0.79
CA LEU A 38 -11.79 -4.21 0.14
C LEU A 38 -11.97 -5.21 -1.00
N GLU A 39 -13.21 -5.57 -1.29
CA GLU A 39 -13.52 -6.33 -2.51
C GLU A 39 -13.36 -5.44 -3.76
N PRO A 40 -13.07 -6.00 -4.94
CA PRO A 40 -12.70 -5.22 -6.13
C PRO A 40 -13.78 -4.23 -6.57
N ASP A 41 -15.04 -4.65 -6.54
CA ASP A 41 -16.21 -3.82 -6.83
C ASP A 41 -16.32 -2.62 -5.90
N VAL A 42 -16.04 -2.80 -4.60
CA VAL A 42 -16.04 -1.71 -3.63
C VAL A 42 -14.86 -0.76 -3.88
N ALA A 43 -13.68 -1.30 -4.20
CA ALA A 43 -12.49 -0.49 -4.48
C ALA A 43 -12.62 0.34 -5.77
N GLU A 44 -13.41 -0.12 -6.75
CA GLU A 44 -13.71 0.65 -7.97
C GLU A 44 -14.61 1.87 -7.67
N VAL A 45 -15.50 1.77 -6.69
CA VAL A 45 -16.42 2.85 -6.31
C VAL A 45 -15.75 3.90 -5.44
N PHE A 46 -14.82 3.49 -4.56
CA PHE A 46 -14.17 4.38 -3.60
C PHE A 46 -12.70 4.66 -3.97
N PRO A 47 -12.36 5.89 -4.42
CA PRO A 47 -11.03 6.21 -4.93
C PRO A 47 -9.94 6.29 -3.84
N ASP A 48 -10.32 6.49 -2.58
CA ASP A 48 -9.38 6.62 -1.46
C ASP A 48 -9.96 6.18 -0.11
N ALA A 49 -9.07 5.99 0.87
CA ALA A 49 -9.45 5.54 2.21
C ALA A 49 -10.29 6.57 3.00
N SER A 50 -10.18 7.87 2.73
CA SER A 50 -11.01 8.89 3.37
C SER A 50 -12.47 8.72 2.97
N SER A 51 -12.73 8.52 1.68
CA SER A 51 -14.09 8.33 1.15
C SER A 51 -14.80 7.10 1.75
N VAL A 52 -14.09 5.97 1.88
CA VAL A 52 -14.60 4.77 2.56
C VAL A 52 -14.92 5.04 4.02
N ASN A 53 -13.99 5.70 4.74
CA ASN A 53 -14.15 5.98 6.16
C ASN A 53 -15.34 6.92 6.43
N GLU A 54 -15.57 7.91 5.57
CA GLU A 54 -16.71 8.81 5.68
C GLU A 54 -18.04 8.08 5.47
N ALA A 55 -18.14 7.24 4.44
CA ALA A 55 -19.32 6.43 4.20
C ALA A 55 -19.64 5.49 5.37
N LEU A 56 -18.63 4.80 5.91
CA LEU A 56 -18.81 3.93 7.08
C LEU A 56 -19.22 4.71 8.33
N ARG A 57 -18.63 5.89 8.58
CA ARG A 57 -19.01 6.76 9.69
C ARG A 57 -20.44 7.27 9.56
N PHE A 58 -20.88 7.60 8.35
CA PHE A 58 -22.25 7.99 8.08
C PHE A 58 -23.22 6.85 8.44
N LEU A 59 -22.93 5.63 8.00
CA LEU A 59 -23.72 4.44 8.36
C LEU A 59 -23.76 4.20 9.88
N MET A 60 -22.63 4.39 10.57
CA MET A 60 -22.58 4.29 12.03
C MET A 60 -23.48 5.31 12.74
N ARG A 61 -23.65 6.52 12.18
CA ARG A 61 -24.55 7.54 12.75
C ARG A 61 -26.01 7.12 12.58
N ILE A 62 -26.40 6.73 11.37
CA ILE A 62 -27.76 6.27 11.07
C ILE A 62 -28.14 5.09 11.97
N THR A 63 -27.26 4.10 12.10
CA THR A 63 -27.54 2.91 12.92
C THR A 63 -27.63 3.21 14.41
N LYS A 64 -26.88 4.20 14.92
CA LYS A 64 -27.00 4.66 16.32
C LYS A 64 -28.30 5.40 16.57
N GLU A 65 -28.74 6.23 15.64
CA GLU A 65 -30.00 7.00 15.75
C GLU A 65 -31.23 6.08 15.68
N ASN A 66 -31.17 5.02 14.88
CA ASN A 66 -32.25 4.05 14.73
C ASN A 66 -32.22 2.93 15.77
N ARG A 67 -31.31 2.96 16.75
CA ARG A 67 -31.32 1.98 17.84
C ARG A 67 -32.42 2.37 18.82
N PRO A 68 -33.51 1.59 18.97
CA PRO A 68 -34.47 1.85 20.02
C PRO A 68 -33.73 1.83 21.35
N ARG A 69 -33.88 2.90 22.15
CA ARG A 69 -33.39 2.89 23.53
C ARG A 69 -34.11 1.74 24.25
N PRO A 70 -33.40 0.91 25.04
CA PRO A 70 -34.04 -0.12 25.84
C PRO A 70 -35.04 0.50 26.83
#